data_AF-A0A8H4UVS4-F1
#
_entry.id   AF-A0A8H4UVS4-F1
#
_cell.length_a   1.000
_cell.length_b   1.000
_cell.length_c   1.000
_cell.angle_alpha   90.00
_cell.angle_beta   90.00
_cell.angle_gamma   90.00
#
_symmetry.space_group_name_H-M   'P 1'
#
loop_
_entity.id
_entity.type
_entity.pdbx_description
1 polymer ?
#
loop_
_entity_poly.entity_id
_entity_poly.type
_entity_poly.pdbx_seq_one_letter_code
_entity_poly.pdbx_strand_id
1 'polypeptide(L)'
;MFFFNAPFLIRPSALTPPDPATFTLIFITIRLSSFGFAPLCQSHQLLSPSAHLLHRSQIDPTAIMIIFKDTLTGDEVISDSYDMKEVDDIVYEADCAMIEEGGVSFDIGANASAEEAAEDVEDTAIKVNNIVNSFRLQSTSFDKKGYLGYLKGYMKSVKTRLQEKGAPAETITAFEKGAQKYVKEKLLPNFKDFEFYTGESMNPDGMVCLLNYREDGVTPYFVFWKHGLDEMKV
;
A
#
# COMPACT_ATOMS: atom_id res chain seq x y z
N MET A 1 12.65 40.39 -54.26
CA MET A 1 13.15 40.40 -55.65
C MET A 1 14.66 40.70 -55.58
N PHE A 2 15.48 39.77 -56.10
CA PHE A 2 16.96 39.76 -56.31
C PHE A 2 17.89 39.79 -55.07
N PHE A 3 18.66 38.71 -54.74
CA PHE A 3 19.88 38.11 -55.37
C PHE A 3 21.10 39.04 -55.32
N PHE A 4 22.36 38.67 -55.01
CA PHE A 4 23.09 37.53 -54.40
C PHE A 4 24.58 37.97 -54.30
N ASN A 5 25.44 37.13 -53.69
CA ASN A 5 26.93 37.06 -53.76
C ASN A 5 27.76 37.93 -52.79
N ALA A 6 28.81 37.48 -52.08
CA ALA A 6 29.62 36.24 -52.10
C ALA A 6 30.47 36.13 -50.76
N PRO A 7 31.51 35.27 -50.58
CA PRO A 7 31.41 33.86 -50.16
C PRO A 7 32.39 33.40 -49.02
N PHE A 8 32.16 32.17 -48.50
CA PHE A 8 33.11 31.11 -48.04
C PHE A 8 34.29 31.46 -47.07
N LEU A 9 34.53 30.77 -45.94
CA LEU A 9 35.06 29.39 -45.85
C LEU A 9 34.94 28.76 -44.43
N ILE A 10 34.43 27.52 -44.41
CA ILE A 10 34.87 26.31 -43.68
C ILE A 10 34.71 26.18 -42.14
N ARG A 11 33.86 25.22 -41.75
CA ARG A 11 33.84 24.38 -40.51
C ARG A 11 34.39 22.98 -40.88
N PRO A 12 34.91 22.12 -39.97
CA PRO A 12 34.06 21.23 -39.15
C PRO A 12 34.64 20.90 -37.73
N SER A 13 33.82 20.84 -36.67
CA SER A 13 33.17 19.67 -36.03
C SER A 13 34.07 18.60 -35.36
N ALA A 14 33.88 18.50 -34.03
CA ALA A 14 33.72 17.31 -33.17
C ALA A 14 34.66 16.09 -33.29
N LEU A 15 35.29 15.72 -32.15
CA LEU A 15 35.83 14.38 -31.89
C LEU A 15 35.71 14.03 -30.40
N THR A 16 34.93 13.00 -30.11
CA THR A 16 35.03 12.08 -28.96
C THR A 16 35.05 10.63 -29.55
N PRO A 17 35.18 9.59 -28.71
CA PRO A 17 36.39 8.92 -28.21
C PRO A 17 36.67 7.59 -28.96
N PRO A 18 37.63 6.74 -28.52
CA PRO A 18 37.20 5.51 -27.83
C PRO A 18 38.16 4.94 -26.77
N ASP A 19 37.59 4.13 -25.86
CA ASP A 19 38.26 3.11 -25.03
C ASP A 19 38.67 1.91 -25.92
N PRO A 20 39.74 1.17 -25.59
CA PRO A 20 39.50 -0.23 -25.26
C PRO A 20 40.48 -0.86 -24.24
N ALA A 21 39.93 -1.72 -23.39
CA ALA A 21 40.63 -2.83 -22.75
C ALA A 21 41.51 -3.61 -23.74
N THR A 22 42.77 -3.92 -23.40
CA THR A 22 43.32 -5.28 -23.23
C THR A 22 44.79 -5.22 -22.77
N PHE A 23 45.21 -6.26 -22.02
CA PHE A 23 46.56 -6.85 -21.94
C PHE A 23 47.53 -6.40 -20.82
N THR A 24 47.73 -7.36 -19.90
CA THR A 24 49.03 -7.83 -19.35
C THR A 24 49.33 -7.50 -17.89
N LEU A 25 48.91 -8.41 -17.02
CA LEU A 25 49.79 -9.25 -16.19
C LEU A 25 51.02 -8.57 -15.55
N ILE A 26 50.90 -8.11 -14.30
CA ILE A 26 52.04 -7.91 -13.40
C ILE A 26 51.77 -8.65 -12.09
N PHE A 27 52.35 -9.84 -12.00
CA PHE A 27 52.56 -10.61 -10.79
C PHE A 27 53.64 -9.95 -9.94
N ILE A 28 53.29 -9.41 -8.76
CA ILE A 28 54.23 -9.30 -7.63
C ILE A 28 53.42 -9.54 -6.35
N THR A 29 53.37 -10.80 -5.91
CA THR A 29 52.90 -11.18 -4.58
C THR A 29 54.11 -11.55 -3.72
N ILE A 30 54.20 -10.87 -2.58
CA ILE A 30 55.24 -10.98 -1.56
C ILE A 30 55.19 -12.37 -0.91
N ARG A 31 56.36 -13.02 -0.85
CA ARG A 31 56.64 -14.25 -0.11
C ARG A 31 57.23 -13.84 1.25
N LEU A 32 56.62 -14.24 2.37
CA LEU A 32 57.36 -14.82 3.50
C LEU A 32 56.45 -15.56 4.50
N SER A 33 56.84 -16.81 4.69
CA SER A 33 56.50 -17.87 5.63
C SER A 33 56.36 -17.52 7.12
N SER A 34 55.40 -18.18 7.78
CA SER A 34 55.60 -19.01 9.00
C SER A 34 54.25 -19.65 9.41
N PHE A 35 53.98 -20.91 9.03
CA PHE A 35 54.06 -22.11 9.89
C PHE A 35 53.35 -22.00 11.25
N GLY A 36 52.17 -22.63 11.34
CA GLY A 36 51.45 -22.97 12.57
C GLY A 36 50.50 -24.14 12.29
N PHE A 37 50.69 -25.24 12.98
CA PHE A 37 50.24 -26.61 12.68
C PHE A 37 48.98 -26.99 13.50
N ALA A 38 48.06 -27.74 12.88
CA ALA A 38 47.08 -28.71 13.44
C ALA A 38 45.80 -28.21 14.19
N PRO A 39 44.75 -29.05 14.34
CA PRO A 39 44.31 -30.19 13.52
C PRO A 39 42.84 -30.12 13.05
N LEU A 40 42.57 -30.93 12.02
CA LEU A 40 41.26 -31.29 11.48
C LEU A 40 40.48 -32.14 12.51
N CYS A 41 39.35 -31.65 13.02
CA CYS A 41 38.39 -32.47 13.76
C CYS A 41 37.17 -32.72 12.87
N GLN A 42 37.18 -33.90 12.24
CA GLN A 42 36.12 -34.42 11.39
C GLN A 42 35.06 -35.02 12.32
N SER A 43 33.94 -34.32 12.52
CA SER A 43 32.77 -34.90 13.17
C SER A 43 31.68 -35.13 12.12
N HIS A 44 31.46 -36.41 11.85
CA HIS A 44 30.28 -36.93 11.18
C HIS A 44 29.05 -36.50 11.99
N GLN A 45 28.20 -35.64 11.43
CA GLN A 45 26.80 -35.56 11.84
C GLN A 45 25.94 -35.82 10.61
N LEU A 46 25.27 -36.96 10.67
CA LEU A 46 24.34 -37.48 9.68
C LEU A 46 23.18 -36.50 9.54
N LEU A 47 22.91 -36.08 8.29
CA LEU A 47 21.66 -35.43 7.94
C LEU A 47 20.49 -36.38 8.20
N SER A 48 19.53 -35.94 9.01
CA SER A 48 18.16 -36.44 9.00
C SER A 48 17.26 -35.39 8.34
N PRO A 49 16.52 -35.72 7.26
CA PRO A 49 15.56 -34.80 6.66
C PRO A 49 14.19 -35.02 7.30
N SER A 50 13.80 -34.17 8.24
CA SER A 50 12.40 -34.01 8.67
C SER A 50 12.22 -32.71 9.45
N ALA A 51 12.22 -31.60 8.74
CA ALA A 51 11.58 -30.37 9.19
C ALA A 51 10.43 -30.07 8.21
N HIS A 52 9.38 -30.87 8.32
CA HIS A 52 8.10 -30.57 7.69
C HIS A 52 7.29 -29.75 8.70
N LEU A 53 6.87 -28.55 8.25
CA LEU A 53 5.81 -27.72 8.80
C LEU A 53 5.81 -27.48 10.32
N LEU A 54 6.33 -26.33 10.73
CA LEU A 54 5.65 -25.44 11.68
C LEU A 54 5.98 -23.97 11.33
N HIS A 55 5.44 -23.47 10.21
CA HIS A 55 5.19 -22.04 10.08
C HIS A 55 3.82 -21.76 10.71
N ARG A 56 3.80 -21.73 12.05
CA ARG A 56 2.63 -21.30 12.81
C ARG A 56 3.08 -20.21 13.77
N SER A 57 2.97 -18.99 13.27
CA SER A 57 2.75 -17.74 14.03
C SER A 57 3.24 -17.77 15.49
N GLN A 58 4.51 -17.49 15.70
CA GLN A 58 4.94 -16.95 16.99
C GLN A 58 4.37 -15.53 17.05
N ILE A 59 3.27 -15.36 17.79
CA ILE A 59 2.81 -14.02 18.17
C ILE A 59 3.79 -13.57 19.25
N ASP A 60 4.72 -12.69 18.86
CA ASP A 60 5.66 -12.09 19.79
C ASP A 60 4.88 -11.30 20.86
N PRO A 61 5.08 -11.57 22.17
CA PRO A 61 4.35 -10.91 23.26
C PRO A 61 4.74 -9.43 23.46
N THR A 62 5.42 -8.83 22.48
CA THR A 62 5.81 -7.42 22.41
C THR A 62 5.25 -6.73 21.17
N ALA A 63 4.37 -7.37 20.40
CA ALA A 63 3.70 -6.76 19.26
C ALA A 63 2.68 -5.72 19.76
N ILE A 64 3.15 -4.49 19.93
CA ILE A 64 2.32 -3.30 20.11
C ILE A 64 1.51 -3.12 18.82
N MET A 65 0.18 -3.15 18.92
CA MET A 65 -0.70 -2.99 17.77
C MET A 65 -0.71 -1.53 17.34
N ILE A 66 -0.64 -1.26 16.05
CA ILE A 66 -0.69 0.10 15.50
C ILE A 66 -2.05 0.34 14.84
N ILE A 67 -2.77 1.35 15.33
CA ILE A 67 -3.99 1.87 14.72
C ILE A 67 -3.65 3.14 13.94
N PHE A 68 -4.11 3.20 12.69
CA PHE A 68 -3.99 4.38 11.85
C PHE A 68 -5.27 5.21 11.94
N LYS A 69 -5.08 6.49 12.29
CA LYS A 69 -6.16 7.48 12.43
C LYS A 69 -6.07 8.52 11.32
N ASP A 70 -7.20 9.01 10.83
CA ASP A 70 -7.20 10.18 9.98
C ASP A 70 -6.66 11.39 10.77
N THR A 71 -5.64 12.05 10.24
CA THR A 71 -5.03 13.24 10.84
C THR A 71 -6.02 14.41 10.99
N LEU A 72 -7.08 14.45 10.17
CA LEU A 72 -8.04 15.55 10.18
C LEU A 72 -9.17 15.34 11.19
N THR A 73 -9.78 14.16 11.21
CA THR A 73 -10.93 13.86 12.08
C THR A 73 -10.56 13.13 13.36
N GLY A 74 -9.44 12.39 13.36
CA GLY A 74 -9.07 11.47 14.42
C GLY A 74 -9.79 10.12 14.35
N ASP A 75 -10.59 9.88 13.30
CA ASP A 75 -11.30 8.61 13.12
C ASP A 75 -10.32 7.47 12.80
N GLU A 76 -10.62 6.29 13.32
CA GLU A 76 -9.86 5.07 13.06
C GLU A 76 -10.28 4.50 11.70
N VAL A 77 -9.30 4.27 10.82
CA VAL A 77 -9.58 3.84 9.43
C VAL A 77 -8.95 2.50 9.07
N ILE A 78 -7.81 2.15 9.67
CA ILE A 78 -7.16 0.86 9.50
C ILE A 78 -6.21 0.54 10.66
N SER A 79 -5.75 -0.70 10.78
CA SER A 79 -4.70 -1.14 11.70
C SER A 79 -3.62 -1.96 10.99
N ASP A 80 -2.49 -2.15 11.67
CA ASP A 80 -1.38 -3.01 11.22
C ASP A 80 -1.70 -4.52 11.22
N SER A 81 -2.91 -4.89 11.63
CA SER A 81 -3.41 -6.26 11.53
C SER A 81 -3.74 -6.67 10.08
N TYR A 82 -3.78 -5.70 9.15
CA TYR A 82 -4.02 -5.90 7.72
C TYR A 82 -2.71 -5.76 6.93
N ASP A 83 -2.58 -6.51 5.83
CA ASP A 83 -1.40 -6.44 4.96
C ASP A 83 -1.39 -5.13 4.15
N MET A 84 -0.76 -4.11 4.70
CA MET A 84 -0.63 -2.77 4.09
C MET A 84 0.61 -2.68 3.19
N LYS A 85 0.39 -2.49 1.90
CA LYS A 85 1.41 -2.31 0.87
C LYS A 85 1.55 -0.84 0.53
N GLU A 86 2.77 -0.32 0.57
CA GLU A 86 3.03 1.05 0.15
C GLU A 86 3.17 1.14 -1.37
N VAL A 87 2.40 2.04 -2.00
CA VAL A 87 2.44 2.27 -3.44
C VAL A 87 2.81 3.72 -3.73
N ASP A 88 3.82 3.88 -4.59
CA ASP A 88 4.36 5.16 -5.05
C ASP A 88 4.81 6.11 -3.91
N ASP A 89 5.01 5.62 -2.68
CA ASP A 89 5.31 6.39 -1.46
C ASP A 89 4.22 7.43 -1.10
N ILE A 90 2.99 7.23 -1.59
CA ILE A 90 1.89 8.20 -1.42
C ILE A 90 0.65 7.57 -0.80
N VAL A 91 0.39 6.29 -1.11
CA VAL A 91 -0.79 5.57 -0.63
C VAL A 91 -0.40 4.24 0.01
N TYR A 92 -1.22 3.81 0.96
CA TYR A 92 -1.24 2.44 1.44
C TYR A 92 -2.41 1.70 0.81
N GLU A 93 -2.12 0.50 0.30
CA GLU A 93 -3.12 -0.43 -0.19
C GLU A 93 -3.22 -1.62 0.75
N ALA A 94 -4.41 -1.87 1.30
CA ALA A 94 -4.64 -3.00 2.19
C ALA A 94 -5.61 -3.99 1.55
N ASP A 95 -5.16 -5.23 1.39
CA ASP A 95 -6.04 -6.29 0.87
C ASP A 95 -7.10 -6.65 1.93
N CYS A 96 -8.34 -6.81 1.48
CA CYS A 96 -9.47 -7.11 2.34
C CYS A 96 -10.19 -8.39 1.89
N ALA A 97 -11.02 -8.92 2.77
CA ALA A 97 -11.78 -10.14 2.52
C ALA A 97 -13.26 -9.90 2.85
N MET A 98 -14.13 -10.53 2.06
CA MET A 98 -15.55 -10.60 2.38
C MET A 98 -15.75 -11.65 3.48
N ILE A 99 -16.31 -11.23 4.61
CA ILE A 99 -16.70 -12.07 5.73
C ILE A 99 -18.22 -12.20 5.79
N GLU A 100 -18.73 -13.33 6.26
CA GLU A 100 -20.17 -13.52 6.47
C GLU A 100 -20.55 -13.01 7.86
N GLU A 101 -21.34 -11.94 7.91
CA GLU A 101 -22.03 -11.53 9.13
C GLU A 101 -23.35 -12.29 9.24
N GLY A 102 -23.57 -12.96 10.39
CA GLY A 102 -24.91 -13.47 10.73
C GLY A 102 -25.09 -14.99 10.86
N GLY A 103 -24.03 -15.79 10.98
CA GLY A 103 -24.14 -17.22 11.32
C GLY A 103 -24.54 -17.53 12.77
N VAL A 104 -25.29 -16.66 13.44
CA VAL A 104 -25.91 -16.95 14.74
C VAL A 104 -27.40 -16.69 14.60
N SER A 105 -28.11 -17.71 14.13
CA SER A 105 -29.54 -17.84 14.36
C SER A 105 -29.76 -17.77 15.87
N PHE A 106 -30.17 -16.61 16.38
CA PHE A 106 -30.84 -16.56 17.68
C PHE A 106 -32.16 -17.28 17.47
N ASP A 107 -32.16 -18.58 17.79
CA ASP A 107 -33.35 -19.36 18.06
C ASP A 107 -34.01 -18.71 19.29
N ILE A 108 -34.79 -17.65 19.05
CA ILE A 108 -35.83 -17.17 19.97
C ILE A 108 -36.93 -18.24 19.92
N GLY A 109 -36.59 -19.41 20.44
CA GLY A 109 -37.50 -20.50 20.66
C GLY A 109 -38.51 -20.07 21.70
N ALA A 110 -39.76 -19.91 21.26
CA ALA A 110 -40.92 -20.59 21.85
C ALA A 110 -42.23 -19.92 21.39
N ASN A 111 -42.69 -20.26 20.19
CA ASN A 111 -44.12 -20.44 19.99
C ASN A 111 -44.36 -21.66 19.09
N ALA A 112 -44.41 -22.83 19.73
CA ALA A 112 -44.78 -24.07 19.08
C ALA A 112 -46.30 -24.09 18.86
N SER A 113 -46.76 -23.66 17.69
CA SER A 113 -48.08 -24.05 17.18
C SER A 113 -48.20 -23.90 15.67
N ALA A 114 -48.30 -25.08 15.03
CA ALA A 114 -49.07 -25.40 13.82
C ALA A 114 -48.46 -25.15 12.42
N GLU A 115 -48.10 -26.29 11.82
CA GLU A 115 -48.23 -26.74 10.42
C GLU A 115 -47.55 -26.01 9.25
N GLU A 116 -46.74 -26.82 8.54
CA GLU A 116 -46.40 -26.80 7.11
C GLU A 116 -46.28 -25.45 6.39
N ALA A 117 -45.02 -25.03 6.17
CA ALA A 117 -44.51 -24.83 4.81
C ALA A 117 -42.97 -24.92 4.86
N ALA A 118 -42.43 -25.97 4.26
CA ALA A 118 -41.03 -26.01 3.86
C ALA A 118 -40.89 -25.12 2.62
N GLU A 119 -40.49 -23.86 2.82
CA GLU A 119 -39.86 -23.05 1.78
C GLU A 119 -38.65 -22.36 2.39
N ASP A 120 -37.48 -22.85 1.95
CA ASP A 120 -36.27 -22.08 1.66
C ASP A 120 -35.94 -20.93 2.63
N VAL A 121 -35.25 -21.28 3.71
CA VAL A 121 -34.47 -20.29 4.46
C VAL A 121 -33.26 -19.98 3.58
N GLU A 122 -33.43 -19.04 2.64
CA GLU A 122 -32.29 -18.44 1.94
C GLU A 122 -31.32 -17.96 3.00
N ASP A 123 -30.13 -18.56 2.98
CA ASP A 123 -29.01 -18.31 3.86
C ASP A 123 -28.74 -16.79 3.86
N THR A 124 -29.29 -16.09 4.85
CA THR A 124 -29.25 -14.63 4.98
C THR A 124 -27.88 -14.21 5.54
N ALA A 125 -26.82 -14.88 5.10
CA ALA A 125 -25.45 -14.54 5.43
C ALA A 125 -25.08 -13.29 4.64
N ILE A 126 -25.13 -12.13 5.30
CA ILE A 126 -24.74 -10.86 4.68
C ILE A 126 -23.22 -10.86 4.58
N LYS A 127 -22.70 -10.92 3.35
CA LYS A 127 -21.26 -10.79 3.10
C LYS A 127 -20.86 -9.33 3.23
N VAL A 128 -20.05 -9.02 4.23
CA VAL A 128 -19.54 -7.68 4.52
C VAL A 128 -18.02 -7.68 4.43
N ASN A 129 -17.43 -6.59 3.96
CA ASN A 129 -15.98 -6.44 3.93
C ASN A 129 -15.43 -6.32 5.35
N ASN A 130 -14.38 -7.08 5.68
CA ASN A 130 -13.80 -7.12 7.02
C ASN A 130 -13.29 -5.76 7.52
N ILE A 131 -12.70 -4.93 6.65
CA ILE A 131 -12.24 -3.58 7.01
C ILE A 131 -13.45 -2.66 7.25
N VAL A 132 -14.44 -2.69 6.34
CA VAL A 132 -15.65 -1.89 6.47
C VAL A 132 -16.36 -2.17 7.80
N ASN A 133 -16.50 -3.45 8.16
CA ASN A 133 -17.16 -3.83 9.40
C ASN A 133 -16.34 -3.44 10.63
N SER A 134 -15.03 -3.72 10.63
CA SER A 134 -14.16 -3.51 11.80
C SER A 134 -14.02 -2.04 12.18
N PHE A 135 -13.95 -1.15 11.18
CA PHE A 135 -13.82 0.31 11.38
C PHE A 135 -15.13 1.06 11.13
N ARG A 136 -16.25 0.34 10.97
CA ARG A 136 -17.60 0.89 10.74
C ARG A 136 -17.66 1.94 9.63
N LEU A 137 -16.90 1.71 8.56
CA LEU A 137 -16.83 2.63 7.44
C LEU A 137 -18.20 2.77 6.77
N GLN A 138 -18.55 3.99 6.41
CA GLN A 138 -19.83 4.32 5.80
C GLN A 138 -19.66 4.48 4.30
N SER A 139 -20.44 3.73 3.51
CA SER A 139 -20.44 3.87 2.05
C SER A 139 -20.95 5.26 1.65
N THR A 140 -20.29 5.89 0.69
CA THR A 140 -20.70 7.16 0.09
C THR A 140 -20.55 7.11 -1.42
N SER A 141 -21.04 8.12 -2.12
CA SER A 141 -20.93 8.23 -3.57
C SER A 141 -20.49 9.62 -3.98
N PHE A 142 -19.66 9.68 -5.03
CA PHE A 142 -19.22 10.93 -5.62
C PHE A 142 -19.39 10.90 -7.13
N ASP A 143 -19.72 12.04 -7.71
CA ASP A 143 -19.45 12.27 -9.12
C ASP A 143 -17.97 12.67 -9.31
N LYS A 144 -17.44 12.47 -10.52
CA LYS A 144 -16.02 12.73 -10.82
C LYS A 144 -15.61 14.17 -10.49
N LYS A 145 -16.51 15.13 -10.68
CA LYS A 145 -16.25 16.55 -10.43
C LYS A 145 -16.28 16.87 -8.94
N GLY A 146 -17.26 16.37 -8.21
CA GLY A 146 -17.38 16.52 -6.76
C GLY A 146 -16.22 15.89 -6.02
N TYR A 147 -15.83 14.66 -6.39
CA TYR A 147 -14.66 14.01 -5.79
C TYR A 147 -13.37 14.82 -6.01
N LEU A 148 -13.14 15.33 -7.23
CA LEU A 148 -12.00 16.20 -7.50
C LEU A 148 -12.04 17.52 -6.73
N GLY A 149 -13.22 18.03 -6.41
CA GLY A 149 -13.40 19.21 -5.56
C GLY A 149 -13.02 18.90 -4.11
N TYR A 150 -13.61 17.85 -3.55
CA TYR A 150 -13.30 17.33 -2.21
C TYR A 150 -11.81 17.05 -2.06
N LEU A 151 -11.22 16.28 -2.98
CA LEU A 151 -9.84 15.84 -2.89
C LEU A 151 -8.86 17.02 -2.88
N LYS A 152 -9.14 18.09 -3.63
CA LYS A 152 -8.32 19.32 -3.59
C LYS A 152 -8.40 20.03 -2.24
N GLY A 153 -9.56 20.02 -1.59
CA GLY A 153 -9.73 20.54 -0.23
C GLY A 153 -8.94 19.69 0.77
N TYR A 154 -9.18 18.38 0.74
CA TYR A 154 -8.51 17.40 1.59
C TYR A 154 -6.97 17.49 1.50
N MET A 155 -6.41 17.51 0.29
CA MET A 155 -4.95 17.60 0.08
C MET A 155 -4.34 18.89 0.67
N LYS A 156 -5.07 20.01 0.66
CA LYS A 156 -4.62 21.25 1.29
C LYS A 156 -4.64 21.12 2.81
N SER A 157 -5.70 20.55 3.39
CA SER A 157 -5.80 20.32 4.82
C SER A 157 -4.68 19.40 5.33
N VAL A 158 -4.40 18.30 4.63
CA VAL A 158 -3.28 17.40 4.93
C VAL A 158 -1.95 18.14 4.85
N LYS A 159 -1.72 18.94 3.81
CA LYS A 159 -0.50 19.76 3.69
C LYS A 159 -0.34 20.71 4.88
N THR A 160 -1.40 21.41 5.30
CA THR A 160 -1.36 22.29 6.46
C THR A 160 -1.00 21.51 7.73
N ARG A 161 -1.57 20.32 7.92
CA ARG A 161 -1.22 19.47 9.07
C ARG A 161 0.21 18.96 9.04
N LEU A 162 0.74 18.57 7.88
CA LEU A 162 2.15 18.21 7.74
C LEU A 162 3.08 19.38 8.10
N GLN A 163 2.73 20.60 7.69
CA GLN A 163 3.48 21.81 8.05
C GLN A 163 3.45 22.09 9.55
N GLU A 164 2.28 21.95 10.19
CA GLU A 164 2.14 22.12 11.64
C GLU A 164 2.91 21.08 12.46
N LYS A 165 3.00 19.84 11.95
CA LYS A 165 3.82 18.77 12.54
C LYS A 165 5.33 18.97 12.33
N GLY A 166 5.73 19.99 11.56
CA GLY A 166 7.14 20.24 11.25
C GLY A 166 7.74 19.22 10.28
N ALA A 167 6.91 18.59 9.43
CA ALA A 167 7.42 17.69 8.40
C ALA A 167 8.37 18.44 7.45
N PRO A 168 9.43 17.79 6.96
CA PRO A 168 10.39 18.44 6.08
C PRO A 168 9.72 18.87 4.77
N ALA A 169 10.15 20.01 4.23
CA ALA A 169 9.60 20.58 3.00
C ALA A 169 9.69 19.63 1.81
N GLU A 170 10.69 18.75 1.80
CA GLU A 170 10.88 17.70 0.80
C GLU A 170 9.72 16.70 0.80
N THR A 171 9.30 16.20 1.96
CA THR A 171 8.14 15.30 2.10
C THR A 171 6.85 15.96 1.66
N ILE A 172 6.64 17.24 2.02
CA ILE A 172 5.45 17.99 1.59
C ILE A 172 5.42 18.12 0.07
N THR A 173 6.57 18.41 -0.55
CA THR A 173 6.69 18.55 -2.01
C THR A 173 6.52 17.21 -2.72
N ALA A 174 7.05 16.14 -2.15
CA ALA A 174 6.89 14.77 -2.64
C ALA A 174 5.41 14.37 -2.61
N PHE A 175 4.72 14.63 -1.49
CA PHE A 175 3.29 14.42 -1.34
C PHE A 175 2.49 15.14 -2.43
N GLU A 176 2.69 16.44 -2.62
CA GLU A 176 1.93 17.21 -3.62
C GLU A 176 2.10 16.66 -5.04
N LYS A 177 3.33 16.33 -5.43
CA LYS A 177 3.62 15.80 -6.77
C LYS A 177 3.11 14.38 -6.93
N GLY A 178 3.37 13.52 -5.95
CA GLY A 178 2.98 12.12 -5.97
C GLY A 178 1.46 11.94 -5.93
N ALA A 179 0.75 12.70 -5.09
CA ALA A 179 -0.71 12.70 -5.06
C ALA A 179 -1.30 13.17 -6.40
N GLN A 180 -0.75 14.23 -7.01
CA GLN A 180 -1.20 14.66 -8.33
C GLN A 180 -0.97 13.60 -9.41
N LYS A 181 0.15 12.89 -9.36
CA LYS A 181 0.47 11.79 -10.27
C LYS A 181 -0.50 10.64 -10.09
N TYR A 182 -0.68 10.17 -8.86
CA TYR A 182 -1.59 9.07 -8.52
C TYR A 182 -3.02 9.36 -8.97
N VAL A 183 -3.52 10.57 -8.71
CA VAL A 183 -4.87 10.97 -9.14
C VAL A 183 -5.01 10.91 -10.66
N LYS A 184 -4.02 11.38 -11.42
CA LYS A 184 -4.08 11.41 -12.89
C LYS A 184 -3.92 10.04 -13.53
N GLU A 185 -3.02 9.22 -13.01
CA GLU A 185 -2.60 7.97 -13.65
C GLU A 185 -3.40 6.75 -13.17
N LYS A 186 -3.87 6.75 -11.92
CA LYS A 186 -4.55 5.60 -11.30
C LYS A 186 -6.02 5.89 -11.02
N LEU A 187 -6.31 7.02 -10.37
CA LEU A 187 -7.67 7.30 -9.88
C LEU A 187 -8.62 7.73 -10.99
N LEU A 188 -8.26 8.73 -11.79
CA LEU A 188 -9.16 9.31 -12.80
C LEU A 188 -9.53 8.37 -13.96
N PRO A 189 -8.63 7.49 -14.45
CA PRO A 189 -8.98 6.49 -15.45
C PRO A 189 -9.98 5.45 -14.92
N ASN A 190 -9.80 5.02 -13.66
CA ASN A 190 -10.57 3.93 -13.05
C ASN A 190 -11.65 4.45 -12.07
N PHE A 191 -12.03 5.73 -12.16
CA PHE A 191 -12.92 6.39 -11.19
C PHE A 191 -14.25 5.65 -10.96
N LYS A 192 -14.77 4.98 -12.00
CA LYS A 192 -16.04 4.25 -11.94
C LYS A 192 -15.93 2.91 -11.22
N ASP A 193 -14.73 2.38 -11.11
CA ASP A 193 -14.45 1.08 -10.48
C ASP A 193 -14.18 1.26 -8.99
N PHE A 194 -13.94 2.50 -8.54
CA PHE A 194 -13.77 2.82 -7.14
C PHE A 194 -15.12 2.98 -6.43
N GLU A 195 -15.24 2.29 -5.31
CA GLU A 195 -16.25 2.56 -4.29
C GLU A 195 -15.66 3.50 -3.22
N PHE A 196 -16.49 4.38 -2.67
CA PHE A 196 -16.05 5.42 -1.73
C PHE A 196 -16.61 5.15 -0.34
N TYR A 197 -15.77 5.24 0.67
CA TYR A 197 -16.13 5.05 2.07
C TYR A 197 -15.61 6.21 2.92
N THR A 198 -16.36 6.62 3.94
CA THR A 198 -15.94 7.60 4.95
C THR A 198 -15.83 6.94 6.31
N GLY A 199 -15.05 7.54 7.23
CA GLY A 199 -15.01 7.11 8.63
C GLY A 199 -16.38 7.19 9.34
N GLU A 200 -16.47 6.65 10.55
CA GLU A 200 -17.69 6.58 11.36
C GLU A 200 -18.34 7.96 11.59
N SER A 201 -17.53 9.02 11.70
CA SER A 201 -18.04 10.38 11.90
C SER A 201 -18.76 10.97 10.68
N MET A 202 -18.60 10.37 9.50
CA MET A 202 -19.07 10.89 8.20
C MET A 202 -18.67 12.35 7.94
N ASN A 203 -17.54 12.79 8.50
CA ASN A 203 -17.07 14.16 8.33
C ASN A 203 -16.66 14.41 6.88
N PRO A 204 -17.23 15.42 6.19
CA PRO A 204 -16.92 15.71 4.80
C PRO A 204 -15.49 16.21 4.55
N ASP A 205 -14.79 16.64 5.61
CA ASP A 205 -13.38 17.06 5.53
C ASP A 205 -12.40 15.92 5.82
N GLY A 206 -12.90 14.78 6.33
CA GLY A 206 -12.08 13.62 6.66
C GLY A 206 -11.66 12.79 5.45
N MET A 207 -10.84 11.77 5.68
CA MET A 207 -10.35 10.88 4.62
C MET A 207 -11.49 10.05 4.00
N VAL A 208 -11.57 10.07 2.67
CA VAL A 208 -12.36 9.13 1.88
C VAL A 208 -11.47 7.94 1.51
N CYS A 209 -11.83 6.77 2.02
CA CYS A 209 -11.19 5.49 1.73
C CYS A 209 -11.74 4.96 0.40
N LEU A 210 -10.85 4.48 -0.47
CA LEU A 210 -11.24 4.00 -1.80
C LEU A 210 -11.15 2.48 -1.83
N LEU A 211 -12.24 1.79 -2.16
CA LEU A 211 -12.22 0.36 -2.40
C LEU A 211 -12.19 0.08 -3.90
N ASN A 212 -11.36 -0.86 -4.33
CA ASN A 212 -11.34 -1.39 -5.68
C ASN A 212 -10.96 -2.88 -5.64
N TYR A 213 -11.01 -3.56 -6.78
CA TYR A 213 -10.64 -4.95 -6.94
C TYR A 213 -9.31 -5.08 -7.68
N ARG A 214 -8.48 -6.04 -7.28
CA ARG A 214 -7.22 -6.37 -7.96
C ARG A 214 -7.50 -6.84 -9.39
N GLU A 215 -6.45 -7.02 -10.19
CA GLU A 215 -6.56 -7.50 -11.57
C GLU A 215 -7.21 -8.90 -11.68
N ASP A 216 -7.24 -9.66 -10.59
CA ASP A 216 -7.95 -10.93 -10.48
C ASP A 216 -9.49 -10.78 -10.44
N GLY A 217 -10.00 -9.57 -10.18
CA GLY A 217 -11.42 -9.25 -10.05
C GLY A 217 -12.10 -9.84 -8.81
N VAL A 218 -11.34 -10.44 -7.89
CA VAL A 218 -11.87 -11.18 -6.73
C VAL A 218 -11.38 -10.59 -5.43
N THR A 219 -10.13 -10.13 -5.37
CA THR A 219 -9.51 -9.62 -4.15
C THR A 219 -9.81 -8.12 -4.02
N PRO A 220 -10.67 -7.69 -3.08
CA PRO A 220 -10.86 -6.27 -2.82
C PRO A 220 -9.64 -5.71 -2.08
N TYR A 221 -9.34 -4.45 -2.30
CA TYR A 221 -8.34 -3.71 -1.55
C TYR A 221 -8.80 -2.27 -1.29
N PHE A 222 -8.42 -1.75 -0.13
CA PHE A 222 -8.63 -0.35 0.22
C PHE A 222 -7.37 0.46 -0.06
N VAL A 223 -7.55 1.70 -0.50
CA VAL A 223 -6.50 2.70 -0.68
C VAL A 223 -6.68 3.81 0.34
N PHE A 224 -5.61 4.10 1.07
CA PHE A 224 -5.52 5.17 2.07
C PHE A 224 -4.38 6.12 1.72
N TRP A 225 -4.55 7.42 1.99
CA TRP A 225 -3.48 8.39 1.78
C TRP A 225 -2.48 8.34 2.94
N LYS A 226 -1.26 7.84 2.70
CA LYS A 226 -0.20 7.67 3.71
C LYS A 226 0.00 8.92 4.57
N HIS A 227 0.10 10.07 3.90
CA HIS A 227 0.37 11.36 4.53
C HIS A 227 -0.82 11.95 5.32
N GLY A 228 -2.01 11.38 5.17
CA GLY A 228 -3.20 11.74 5.94
C GLY A 228 -3.41 10.85 7.17
N LEU A 229 -2.54 9.88 7.43
CA LEU A 229 -2.67 8.98 8.56
C LEU A 229 -1.72 9.35 9.70
N ASP A 230 -2.21 9.17 10.92
CA ASP A 230 -1.44 9.21 12.16
C ASP A 230 -1.37 7.82 12.79
N GLU A 231 -0.16 7.42 13.17
CA GLU A 231 0.09 6.15 13.85
C GLU A 231 -0.13 6.28 15.35
N MET A 232 -1.00 5.44 15.90
CA MET A 232 -1.22 5.29 17.34
C MET A 232 -0.87 3.86 17.78
N LYS A 233 0.08 3.75 18.71
CA LYS A 233 0.49 2.49 19.33
C LYS A 233 -0.41 2.14 20.51
N VAL A 234 -0.85 0.88 20.57
CA VAL A 234 -1.78 0.34 21.58
C VAL A 234 -1.17 -0.84 22.33
#